data_AF-A0ABD4T516-F1
#
_entry.id   AF-A0ABD4T516-F1
#
_cell.length_a   1.000
_cell.length_b   1.000
_cell.length_c   1.000
_cell.angle_alpha   90.00
_cell.angle_beta   90.00
_cell.angle_gamma   90.00
#
_symmetry.space_group_name_H-M   'P 1'
#
loop_
_entity.id
_entity.type
_entity.pdbx_description
1 polymer ?
#
loop_
_entity_poly.entity_id
_entity_poly.type
_entity_poly.pdbx_seq_one_letter_code
_entity_poly.pdbx_strand_id
1 'polypeptide(L)'
;PAISMGINAWWRWVLEALEAESVSSDLGAWIIESMLPWVYWTQQGQRTKHPQRRARYQQAAQRAYASVTTHSLTHTLSPDEQQRWWAWSTEMVAKFQRTSSAVEGRNGCLAQLHHTQRGIDPKTLQTFKIIHNYDLRRFDGTTAAQRLFGHPFPDLFESVLAQMDELPQARRYKNLTQPQMPTLHSVPP
;
A
#
# COMPACT_ATOMS: atom_id res chain seq x y z
N PRO A 1 12.14 19.44 0.33
CA PRO A 1 11.11 20.24 1.04
C PRO A 1 10.04 19.37 1.74
N ALA A 2 9.23 18.58 1.01
CA ALA A 2 8.12 17.82 1.62
C ALA A 2 8.53 16.56 2.41
N ILE A 3 9.52 15.80 1.93
CA ILE A 3 10.02 14.59 2.62
C ILE A 3 10.63 14.95 3.98
N SER A 4 11.38 16.05 4.05
CA SER A 4 11.99 16.55 5.29
C SER A 4 10.93 16.93 6.34
N MET A 5 9.77 17.48 5.94
CA MET A 5 8.69 17.78 6.88
C MET A 5 8.09 16.52 7.50
N GLY A 6 7.87 15.46 6.70
CA GLY A 6 7.35 14.19 7.21
C GLY A 6 8.30 13.52 8.19
N ILE A 7 9.60 13.56 7.91
CA ILE A 7 10.64 13.06 8.83
C ILE A 7 10.66 13.89 10.12
N ASN A 8 10.62 15.21 10.02
CA ASN A 8 10.63 16.10 11.19
C ASN A 8 9.37 15.92 12.06
N ALA A 9 8.19 15.79 11.44
CA ALA A 9 6.94 15.57 12.16
C ALA A 9 6.96 14.23 12.89
N TRP A 10 7.47 13.17 12.25
CA TRP A 10 7.61 11.88 12.91
C TRP A 10 8.61 11.93 14.07
N TRP A 11 9.77 12.56 13.89
CA TRP A 11 10.73 12.71 15.00
C TRP A 11 10.16 13.52 16.15
N ARG A 12 9.43 14.61 15.86
CA ARG A 12 8.75 15.39 16.88
C ARG A 12 7.77 14.51 17.68
N TRP A 13 6.98 13.68 16.99
CA TRP A 13 6.07 12.76 17.66
C TRP A 13 6.81 11.71 18.51
N VAL A 14 7.91 11.14 18.01
CA VAL A 14 8.75 10.20 18.77
C VAL A 14 9.27 10.84 20.06
N LEU A 15 9.75 12.08 19.98
CA LEU A 15 10.26 12.81 21.14
C LEU A 15 9.16 13.12 22.15
N GLU A 16 8.01 13.65 21.69
CA GLU A 16 6.84 13.93 22.55
C GLU A 16 6.30 12.64 23.21
N ALA A 17 6.30 11.51 22.49
CA ALA A 17 5.86 10.23 23.02
C ALA A 17 6.82 9.66 24.08
N LEU A 18 8.14 9.84 23.92
CA LEU A 18 9.11 9.47 24.94
C LEU A 18 8.99 10.35 26.19
N GLU A 19 8.78 11.66 26.01
CA GLU A 19 8.57 12.58 27.13
C GLU A 19 7.34 12.17 27.96
N ALA A 20 6.25 11.75 27.31
CA ALA A 20 5.04 11.26 27.98
C ALA A 20 5.28 9.98 28.81
N GLU A 21 6.23 9.12 28.41
CA GLU A 21 6.62 7.92 29.14
C GLU A 21 7.54 8.21 30.35
N SER A 22 7.94 9.47 30.56
CA SER A 22 8.81 9.91 31.65
C SER A 22 10.14 9.13 31.72
N VAL A 23 10.70 8.77 30.57
CA VAL A 23 11.98 8.04 30.50
C VAL A 23 13.16 8.93 30.90
N SER A 24 14.20 8.31 31.46
CA SER A 24 15.47 9.00 31.72
C SER A 24 16.14 9.42 30.41
N SER A 25 16.99 10.45 30.47
CA SER A 25 17.74 10.93 29.31
C SER A 25 18.56 9.82 28.65
N ASP A 26 19.20 8.97 29.44
CA ASP A 26 20.05 7.88 28.94
C ASP A 26 19.22 6.80 28.23
N LEU A 27 18.05 6.46 28.80
CA LEU A 27 17.14 5.49 28.19
C LEU A 27 16.54 6.03 26.89
N GLY A 28 16.14 7.31 26.88
CA GLY A 28 15.65 7.99 25.68
C GLY A 28 16.69 8.01 24.56
N ALA A 29 17.95 8.35 24.87
CA ALA A 29 19.05 8.33 23.92
C ALA A 29 19.28 6.92 23.36
N TRP A 30 19.27 5.89 24.20
CA TRP A 30 19.40 4.50 23.76
C TRP A 30 18.26 4.07 22.82
N ILE A 31 17.02 4.45 23.12
CA ILE A 31 15.87 4.15 22.26
C ILE A 31 16.04 4.82 20.89
N ILE A 32 16.42 6.10 20.87
CA ILE A 32 16.54 6.91 19.64
C ILE A 32 17.72 6.46 18.77
N GLU A 33 18.88 6.24 19.38
CA GLU A 33 20.14 6.03 18.66
C GLU A 33 20.42 4.56 18.35
N SER A 34 19.86 3.64 19.14
CA SER A 34 20.13 2.19 19.00
C SER A 34 18.87 1.39 18.66
N MET A 35 17.83 1.44 19.49
CA MET A 35 16.66 0.56 19.35
C MET A 35 15.83 0.88 18.09
N LEU A 36 15.44 2.15 17.90
CA LEU A 36 14.63 2.58 16.76
C LEU A 36 15.29 2.28 15.40
N PRO A 37 16.59 2.57 15.18
CA PRO A 37 17.27 2.20 13.95
C PRO A 37 17.26 0.69 13.67
N TRP A 38 17.50 -0.13 14.70
CA TRP A 38 17.49 -1.59 14.53
C TRP A 38 16.12 -2.12 14.12
N VAL A 39 15.07 -1.68 14.82
CA VAL A 39 13.68 -2.07 14.51
C VAL A 39 13.27 -1.58 13.12
N TYR A 40 13.62 -0.33 12.76
CA TYR A 40 13.33 0.23 11.45
C TYR A 40 13.95 -0.60 10.32
N TRP A 41 15.26 -0.87 10.36
CA TRP A 41 15.91 -1.62 9.29
C TRP A 41 15.39 -3.06 9.17
N THR A 42 15.09 -3.70 10.29
CA THR A 42 14.51 -5.04 10.32
C THR A 42 13.15 -5.06 9.64
N GLN A 43 12.24 -4.13 9.97
CA GLN A 43 10.92 -4.07 9.38
C GLN A 43 10.97 -3.70 7.88
N GLN A 44 11.85 -2.78 7.47
CA GLN A 44 12.01 -2.43 6.05
C GLN A 44 12.56 -3.61 5.22
N GLY A 45 13.46 -4.41 5.80
CA GLY A 45 13.97 -5.64 5.19
C GLY A 45 12.88 -6.67 4.89
N GLN A 46 11.91 -6.82 5.80
CA GLN A 46 10.76 -7.71 5.63
C GLN A 46 9.76 -7.19 4.59
N ARG A 47 9.51 -5.87 4.55
CA ARG A 47 8.53 -5.26 3.64
C ARG A 47 9.00 -5.17 2.19
N THR A 48 10.30 -5.05 1.95
CA THR A 48 10.81 -4.88 0.58
C THR A 48 10.75 -6.19 -0.22
N LYS A 49 10.27 -6.13 -1.46
CA LYS A 49 10.30 -7.24 -2.42
C LYS A 49 11.59 -7.28 -3.26
N HIS A 50 12.42 -6.25 -3.19
CA HIS A 50 13.61 -6.09 -4.05
C HIS A 50 14.87 -6.69 -3.39
N PRO A 51 15.51 -7.72 -3.97
CA PRO A 51 16.62 -8.45 -3.34
C PRO A 51 17.80 -7.56 -2.93
N GLN A 52 18.27 -6.69 -3.83
CA GLN A 52 19.40 -5.80 -3.53
C GLN A 52 19.09 -4.80 -2.39
N ARG A 53 17.85 -4.30 -2.30
CA ARG A 53 17.44 -3.40 -1.21
C ARG A 53 17.33 -4.17 0.09
N ARG A 54 16.81 -5.40 0.06
CA ARG A 54 16.75 -6.30 1.22
C ARG A 54 18.13 -6.54 1.80
N ALA A 55 19.12 -6.89 0.97
CA ALA A 55 20.50 -7.11 1.42
C ALA A 55 21.08 -5.87 2.12
N ARG A 56 20.86 -4.67 1.55
CA ARG A 56 21.28 -3.40 2.18
C ARG A 56 20.59 -3.15 3.53
N TYR A 57 19.29 -3.41 3.63
CA TYR A 57 18.56 -3.25 4.89
C TYR A 57 18.99 -4.27 5.94
N GLN A 58 19.27 -5.52 5.55
CA GLN A 58 19.81 -6.53 6.46
C GLN A 58 21.20 -6.12 6.99
N GLN A 59 22.08 -5.60 6.13
CA GLN A 59 23.37 -5.10 6.58
C GLN A 59 23.23 -3.91 7.54
N ALA A 60 22.31 -2.98 7.26
CA ALA A 60 22.03 -1.87 8.16
C ALA A 60 21.43 -2.34 9.50
N ALA A 61 20.53 -3.32 9.48
CA ALA A 61 19.96 -3.93 10.67
C ALA A 61 21.03 -4.63 11.52
N GLN A 62 21.98 -5.34 10.91
CA GLN A 62 23.10 -5.96 11.62
C GLN A 62 23.98 -4.92 12.33
N ARG A 63 24.28 -3.80 11.67
CA ARG A 63 25.06 -2.71 12.29
C ARG A 63 24.31 -2.08 13.45
N ALA A 64 23.02 -1.80 13.30
CA ALA A 64 22.20 -1.24 14.36
C ALA A 64 22.01 -2.22 15.53
N TYR A 65 21.88 -3.51 15.23
CA TYR A 65 21.84 -4.56 16.25
C TYR A 65 23.13 -4.61 17.07
N ALA A 66 24.29 -4.47 16.42
CA ALA A 66 25.57 -4.39 17.12
C ALA A 66 25.56 -3.22 18.13
N SER A 67 25.09 -2.03 17.74
CA SER A 67 24.95 -0.89 18.66
C SER A 67 24.04 -1.18 19.85
N VAL A 68 22.92 -1.89 19.64
CA VAL A 68 22.04 -2.31 20.74
C VAL A 68 22.78 -3.27 21.67
N THR A 69 23.46 -4.28 21.14
CA THR A 69 24.12 -5.32 21.96
C THR A 69 25.36 -4.85 22.70
N THR A 70 26.06 -3.82 22.22
CA THR A 70 27.26 -3.30 22.89
C THR A 70 26.95 -2.20 23.91
N HIS A 71 25.71 -1.68 23.92
CA HIS A 71 25.34 -0.59 24.79
C HIS A 71 25.14 -1.07 26.24
N SER A 72 25.75 -0.37 27.19
CA SER A 72 25.72 -0.71 28.62
C SER A 72 24.30 -0.85 29.18
N LEU A 73 23.38 0.07 28.83
CA LEU A 73 21.98 0.01 29.23
C LEU A 73 21.27 -1.30 28.84
N THR A 74 21.61 -1.91 27.70
CA THR A 74 21.00 -3.18 27.28
C THR A 74 21.29 -4.30 28.28
N HIS A 75 22.43 -4.25 28.97
CA HIS A 75 22.79 -5.22 30.00
C HIS A 75 22.19 -4.89 31.37
N THR A 76 21.81 -3.64 31.61
CA THR A 76 21.20 -3.18 32.87
C THR A 76 19.69 -3.36 32.90
N LEU A 77 19.03 -3.24 31.74
CA LEU A 77 17.58 -3.38 31.61
C LEU A 77 17.12 -4.83 31.79
N SER A 78 16.02 -5.01 32.52
CA SER A 78 15.37 -6.31 32.63
C SER A 78 14.84 -6.80 31.28
N PRO A 79 14.66 -8.12 31.08
CA PRO A 79 14.08 -8.66 29.85
C PRO A 79 12.70 -8.07 29.52
N ASP A 80 11.89 -7.79 30.53
CA ASP A 80 10.55 -7.21 30.36
C ASP A 80 10.61 -5.75 29.87
N GLU A 81 11.58 -4.97 30.36
CA GLU A 81 11.81 -3.60 29.89
C GLU A 81 12.35 -3.59 28.46
N GLN A 82 13.27 -4.49 28.13
CA GLN A 82 13.77 -4.63 26.76
C GLN A 82 12.63 -4.98 25.80
N GLN A 83 11.75 -5.91 26.20
CA GLN A 83 10.59 -6.30 25.42
C GLN A 83 9.58 -5.15 25.27
N ARG A 84 9.33 -4.38 26.34
CA ARG A 84 8.48 -3.18 26.31
C ARG A 84 9.00 -2.17 25.29
N TRP A 85 10.30 -1.84 25.35
CA TRP A 85 10.87 -0.84 24.45
C TRP A 85 10.98 -1.33 23.01
N TRP A 86 11.18 -2.64 22.80
CA TRP A 86 11.08 -3.25 21.49
C TRP A 86 9.67 -3.13 20.90
N ALA A 87 8.63 -3.44 21.69
CA ALA A 87 7.24 -3.33 21.27
C ALA A 87 6.87 -1.88 20.94
N TRP A 88 7.21 -0.95 21.84
CA TRP A 88 7.03 0.49 21.63
C TRP A 88 7.71 1.00 20.35
N SER A 89 8.97 0.60 20.13
CA SER A 89 9.73 0.97 18.94
C SER A 89 9.10 0.41 17.67
N THR A 90 8.58 -0.81 17.73
CA THR A 90 7.87 -1.46 16.62
C THR A 90 6.62 -0.67 16.24
N GLU A 91 5.84 -0.20 17.22
CA GLU A 91 4.69 0.66 16.96
C GLU A 91 5.10 2.00 16.35
N MET A 92 6.12 2.66 16.88
CA MET A 92 6.58 3.97 16.36
C MET A 92 7.10 3.86 14.93
N VAL A 93 7.86 2.81 14.63
CA VAL A 93 8.35 2.54 13.28
C VAL A 93 7.19 2.19 12.34
N ALA A 94 6.17 1.45 12.80
CA ALA A 94 4.99 1.17 11.98
C ALA A 94 4.21 2.44 11.60
N LYS A 95 4.23 3.46 12.47
CA LYS A 95 3.66 4.80 12.24
C LYS A 95 4.55 5.66 11.32
N PHE A 96 5.82 5.30 11.12
CA PHE A 96 6.70 5.99 10.19
C PHE A 96 6.34 5.65 8.73
N GLN A 97 5.76 6.62 8.05
CA GLN A 97 5.48 6.50 6.63
C GLN A 97 6.54 7.27 5.82
N ARG A 98 7.35 6.54 5.06
CA ARG A 98 8.30 7.10 4.09
C ARG A 98 7.57 7.59 2.83
N THR A 99 6.53 8.40 2.98
CA THR A 99 5.80 8.94 1.82
C THR A 99 6.37 10.27 1.38
N SER A 100 6.62 10.35 0.08
CA SER A 100 6.50 11.59 -0.68
C SER A 100 5.01 11.93 -0.89
N SER A 101 4.18 12.02 0.16
CA SER A 101 2.70 12.06 0.01
C SER A 101 2.19 13.20 -0.87
N ALA A 102 2.94 14.31 -0.94
CA ALA A 102 2.71 15.40 -1.91
C ALA A 102 2.72 14.91 -3.39
N VAL A 103 3.47 13.86 -3.68
CA VAL A 103 3.58 13.21 -4.99
C VAL A 103 2.46 12.21 -5.22
N GLU A 104 1.89 11.56 -4.20
CA GLU A 104 0.75 10.65 -4.37
C GLU A 104 -0.52 11.40 -4.77
N GLY A 105 -0.80 12.55 -4.13
CA GLY A 105 -1.90 13.44 -4.54
C GLY A 105 -1.70 14.00 -5.96
N ARG A 106 -0.48 14.42 -6.28
CA ARG A 106 -0.13 14.86 -7.64
C ARG A 106 -0.23 13.73 -8.67
N ASN A 107 0.22 12.52 -8.35
CA ASN A 107 0.15 11.36 -9.23
C ASN A 107 -1.29 10.91 -9.41
N GLY A 108 -2.13 10.98 -8.37
CA GLY A 108 -3.56 10.73 -8.47
C GLY A 108 -4.23 11.75 -9.39
N CYS A 109 -3.96 13.05 -9.19
CA CYS A 109 -4.45 14.11 -10.06
C CYS A 109 -3.98 13.95 -11.52
N LEU A 110 -2.69 13.65 -11.74
CA LEU A 110 -2.16 13.38 -13.08
C LEU A 110 -2.77 12.13 -13.71
N ALA A 111 -2.94 11.04 -12.95
CA ALA A 111 -3.58 9.83 -13.44
C ALA A 111 -5.03 10.09 -13.83
N GLN A 112 -5.77 10.87 -13.03
CA GLN A 112 -7.13 11.31 -13.35
C GLN A 112 -7.15 12.20 -14.59
N LEU A 113 -6.26 13.19 -14.68
CA LEU A 113 -6.14 14.09 -15.83
C LEU A 113 -5.83 13.30 -17.12
N HIS A 114 -4.85 12.40 -17.08
CA HIS A 114 -4.55 11.53 -18.21
C HIS A 114 -5.69 10.58 -18.53
N HIS A 115 -6.45 10.11 -17.53
CA HIS A 115 -7.61 9.26 -17.78
C HIS A 115 -8.75 10.03 -18.46
N THR A 116 -9.08 11.23 -17.98
CA THR A 116 -10.14 12.07 -18.56
C THR A 116 -9.76 12.62 -19.93
N GLN A 117 -8.49 12.92 -20.17
CA GLN A 117 -7.99 13.43 -21.46
C GLN A 117 -7.85 12.36 -22.56
N ARG A 118 -7.88 11.06 -22.23
CA ARG A 118 -7.79 9.99 -23.25
C ARG A 118 -9.01 9.90 -24.16
N GLY A 119 -10.12 10.56 -23.80
CA GLY A 119 -11.36 10.50 -24.55
C GLY A 119 -12.02 9.11 -24.50
N ILE A 120 -13.12 8.97 -25.23
CA ILE A 120 -13.80 7.68 -25.39
C ILE A 120 -13.17 6.97 -26.58
N ASP A 121 -12.70 5.75 -26.37
CA ASP A 121 -12.16 4.91 -27.43
C ASP A 121 -13.21 4.75 -28.58
N PRO A 122 -12.81 4.81 -29.87
CA PRO A 122 -13.74 4.74 -30.99
C PRO A 122 -14.67 3.53 -30.98
N LYS A 123 -14.21 2.36 -30.51
CA LYS A 123 -15.04 1.15 -30.40
C LYS A 123 -16.09 1.33 -29.30
N THR A 124 -15.69 1.88 -28.16
CA THR A 124 -16.62 2.21 -27.07
C THR A 124 -17.67 3.24 -27.52
N LEU A 125 -17.24 4.27 -28.26
CA LEU A 125 -18.15 5.27 -28.81
C LEU A 125 -19.15 4.64 -29.78
N GLN A 126 -18.70 3.70 -30.63
CA GLN A 126 -19.58 2.96 -31.53
C GLN A 126 -20.59 2.10 -30.75
N THR A 127 -20.15 1.40 -29.70
CA THR A 127 -21.05 0.65 -28.82
C THR A 127 -22.11 1.55 -28.18
N PHE A 128 -21.73 2.72 -27.67
CA PHE A 128 -22.70 3.68 -27.11
C PHE A 128 -23.69 4.20 -28.16
N LYS A 129 -23.25 4.42 -29.40
CA LYS A 129 -24.17 4.77 -30.49
C LYS A 129 -25.18 3.64 -30.74
N ILE A 130 -24.75 2.38 -30.71
CA ILE A 130 -25.65 1.24 -30.90
C ILE A 130 -26.66 1.15 -29.74
N ILE A 131 -26.20 1.19 -28.49
CA ILE A 131 -27.06 1.14 -27.29
C ILE A 131 -28.08 2.29 -27.31
N HIS A 132 -27.62 3.51 -27.59
CA HIS A 132 -28.50 4.68 -27.70
C HIS A 132 -29.60 4.51 -28.75
N ASN A 133 -29.25 3.95 -29.91
CA ASN A 133 -30.19 3.84 -31.02
C ASN A 133 -31.17 2.68 -30.86
N TYR A 134 -30.73 1.55 -30.28
CA TYR A 134 -31.47 0.29 -30.35
C TYR A 134 -31.91 -0.30 -29.00
N ASP A 135 -31.41 0.20 -27.87
CA ASP A 135 -31.74 -0.35 -26.54
C ASP A 135 -32.37 0.68 -25.60
N LEU A 136 -31.86 1.92 -25.59
CA LEU A 136 -32.45 2.98 -24.76
C LEU A 136 -33.85 3.36 -25.24
N ARG A 137 -34.83 3.19 -24.35
CA ARG A 137 -36.25 3.50 -24.58
C ARG A 137 -36.64 4.78 -23.84
N ARG A 138 -37.53 5.57 -24.46
CA ARG A 138 -38.16 6.72 -23.81
C ARG A 138 -39.37 6.22 -22.99
N PHE A 139 -40.04 7.14 -22.29
CA PHE A 139 -41.28 6.88 -21.56
C PHE A 139 -42.39 6.23 -22.41
N ASP A 140 -42.44 6.50 -23.72
CA ASP A 140 -43.38 5.87 -24.67
C ASP A 140 -42.95 4.46 -25.11
N GLY A 141 -41.84 3.94 -24.59
CA GLY A 141 -41.32 2.62 -24.90
C GLY A 141 -40.53 2.53 -26.21
N THR A 142 -40.42 3.60 -27.02
CA THR A 142 -39.75 3.51 -28.33
C THR A 142 -38.27 3.87 -28.25
N THR A 143 -37.47 3.25 -29.13
CA THR A 143 -36.03 3.55 -29.27
C THR A 143 -35.80 4.72 -30.23
N ALA A 144 -34.58 5.28 -30.25
CA ALA A 144 -34.27 6.39 -31.17
C ALA A 144 -34.29 5.95 -32.63
N ALA A 145 -33.80 4.75 -32.97
CA ALA A 145 -33.87 4.21 -34.32
C ALA A 145 -35.32 4.02 -34.79
N GLN A 146 -36.20 3.52 -33.92
CA GLN A 146 -37.61 3.34 -34.27
C GLN A 146 -38.30 4.66 -34.66
N ARG A 147 -38.00 5.75 -33.94
CA ARG A 147 -38.54 7.08 -34.27
C ARG A 147 -37.96 7.65 -35.56
N LEU A 148 -36.67 7.38 -35.82
CA LEU A 148 -36.00 7.87 -37.03
C LEU A 148 -36.48 7.16 -38.29
N PHE A 149 -36.67 5.83 -38.23
CA PHE A 149 -37.00 5.00 -39.39
C PHE A 149 -38.49 4.63 -39.50
N GLY A 150 -39.29 4.90 -38.46
CA GLY A 150 -40.75 4.70 -38.50
C GLY A 150 -41.21 3.24 -38.35
N HIS A 151 -40.34 2.33 -37.93
CA HIS A 151 -40.68 0.92 -37.73
C HIS A 151 -39.90 0.30 -36.56
N PRO A 152 -40.39 -0.78 -35.94
CA PRO A 152 -39.66 -1.50 -34.89
C PRO A 152 -38.37 -2.15 -35.41
N PHE A 153 -37.44 -2.39 -34.50
CA PHE A 153 -36.21 -3.17 -34.72
C PHE A 153 -36.19 -4.34 -33.74
N PRO A 154 -35.44 -5.42 -34.04
CA PRO A 154 -35.21 -6.51 -33.09
C PRO A 154 -34.61 -6.02 -31.78
N ASP A 155 -34.85 -6.76 -30.70
CA ASP A 155 -34.23 -6.48 -29.41
C ASP A 155 -32.69 -6.60 -29.50
N LEU A 156 -31.98 -5.59 -29.00
CA LEU A 156 -30.52 -5.53 -29.14
C LEU A 156 -29.84 -6.67 -28.39
N PHE A 157 -30.28 -6.97 -27.16
CA PHE A 157 -29.66 -7.98 -26.32
C PHE A 157 -29.83 -9.36 -26.95
N GLU A 158 -31.06 -9.70 -27.37
CA GLU A 158 -31.34 -10.98 -28.05
C GLU A 158 -30.55 -11.13 -29.35
N SER A 159 -30.44 -10.04 -30.12
CA SER A 159 -29.67 -10.04 -31.37
C SER A 159 -28.18 -10.28 -31.16
N VAL A 160 -27.61 -9.72 -30.08
CA VAL A 160 -26.21 -9.94 -29.71
C VAL A 160 -26.03 -11.36 -29.19
N LEU A 161 -26.92 -11.84 -28.33
CA LEU A 161 -26.86 -13.18 -27.75
C LEU A 161 -26.90 -14.26 -28.84
N ALA A 162 -27.73 -14.10 -29.87
CA ALA A 162 -27.81 -15.00 -31.01
C ALA A 162 -26.51 -15.06 -31.85
N GLN A 163 -25.62 -14.07 -31.72
CA GLN A 163 -24.34 -13.98 -32.43
C GLN A 163 -23.14 -14.28 -31.53
N MET A 164 -23.35 -14.49 -30.22
CA MET A 164 -22.27 -14.79 -29.29
C MET A 164 -21.89 -16.28 -29.38
N ASP A 165 -20.60 -16.53 -29.62
CA ASP A 165 -20.02 -17.87 -29.52
C ASP A 165 -19.96 -18.38 -28.07
N GLU A 166 -19.63 -19.66 -27.90
CA GLU A 166 -19.52 -20.32 -26.59
C GLU A 166 -18.51 -19.60 -25.67
N LEU A 167 -18.93 -19.29 -24.43
CA LEU A 167 -18.11 -18.54 -23.49
C LEU A 167 -16.91 -19.38 -22.97
N PRO A 168 -15.72 -18.78 -22.82
CA PRO A 168 -14.55 -19.51 -22.31
C PRO A 168 -14.74 -19.94 -20.86
N GLN A 169 -14.18 -21.11 -20.50
CA GLN A 169 -14.25 -21.62 -19.13
C GLN A 169 -13.49 -20.74 -18.12
N ALA A 170 -13.97 -20.74 -16.88
CA ALA A 170 -13.38 -19.99 -15.77
C ALA A 170 -11.91 -20.37 -15.53
N ARG A 171 -11.08 -19.34 -15.28
CA ARG A 171 -9.65 -19.51 -15.00
C ARG A 171 -9.45 -20.27 -13.67
N ARG A 172 -8.74 -21.40 -13.72
CA ARG A 172 -8.35 -22.16 -12.51
C ARG A 172 -7.18 -21.47 -11.80
N TYR A 173 -7.38 -21.02 -10.56
CA TYR A 173 -6.30 -20.47 -9.72
C TYR A 173 -5.52 -21.59 -9.02
N LYS A 174 -4.19 -21.56 -9.12
CA LYS A 174 -3.29 -22.44 -8.34
C LYS A 174 -2.89 -21.73 -7.03
N ASN A 175 -3.34 -22.29 -5.91
CA ASN A 175 -2.82 -22.18 -4.54
C ASN A 175 -2.79 -20.80 -3.84
N LEU A 176 -3.53 -20.67 -2.75
CA LEU A 176 -3.36 -19.63 -1.72
C LEU A 176 -2.38 -20.17 -0.65
N THR A 177 -1.13 -19.75 -0.66
CA THR A 177 -0.16 -20.10 0.39
C THR A 177 -0.41 -19.21 1.61
N GLN A 178 -0.67 -19.80 2.79
CA GLN A 178 -0.80 -19.07 4.05
C GLN A 178 0.55 -18.49 4.51
N PRO A 179 0.58 -17.29 5.11
CA PRO A 179 1.81 -16.67 5.62
C PRO A 179 2.28 -17.32 6.94
N GLN A 180 3.56 -17.68 7.03
CA GLN A 180 4.23 -18.16 8.26
C GLN A 180 4.95 -17.02 9.00
N MET A 181 4.96 -17.09 10.34
CA MET A 181 5.78 -16.21 11.20
C MET A 181 7.27 -16.57 11.12
N PRO A 182 8.19 -15.58 11.07
CA PRO A 182 9.62 -15.83 11.20
C PRO A 182 10.03 -16.01 12.68
N THR A 183 10.74 -17.10 12.97
CA THR A 183 11.34 -17.39 14.28
C THR A 183 12.63 -16.60 14.50
N LEU A 184 12.77 -15.97 15.67
CA LEU A 184 14.00 -15.34 16.12
C LEU A 184 14.88 -16.41 16.79
N HIS A 185 16.04 -16.70 16.19
CA HIS A 185 17.03 -17.55 16.83
C HIS A 185 17.85 -16.75 17.85
N SER A 186 17.89 -17.22 19.09
CA SER A 186 18.86 -16.79 20.09
C SER A 186 20.26 -17.24 19.66
N VAL A 187 21.20 -16.30 19.59
CA VAL A 187 22.62 -16.61 19.36
C VAL A 187 23.18 -17.26 20.65
N PRO A 188 23.91 -18.38 20.57
CA PRO A 188 24.59 -18.97 21.75
C PRO A 188 25.74 -18.06 22.24
N PRO A 189 26.19 -18.23 23.50
CA PRO A 189 27.16 -17.36 24.16
C PRO A 189 28.53 -17.30 23.48
#